data_AF-A0A0M3JPI7-F1
#
_entry.id   AF-A0A0M3JPI7-F1
#
_cell.length_a   1.000
_cell.length_b   1.000
_cell.length_c   1.000
_cell.angle_alpha   90.00
_cell.angle_beta   90.00
_cell.angle_gamma   90.00
#
_symmetry.space_group_name_H-M   'P 1'
#
loop_
_entity.id
_entity.type
_entity.pdbx_description
1 polymer ?
#
loop_
_entity_poly.entity_id
_entity_poly.type
_entity_poly.pdbx_seq_one_letter_code
_entity_poly.pdbx_strand_id
1 'polypeptide(L)'
;MQAKLRGDEESMCIHALDAAMYDEAHSLFCESVAPKAVTLDDDELLGRLCEKFECKSDRISCWGPRGQIYTDYYHLKEGIHEILDESH
;
A
#
# COMPACT_ATOMS: atom_id res chain seq x y z
N MET A 1 -2.49 -0.67 22.32
CA MET A 1 -1.21 -1.38 22.52
C MET A 1 -1.32 -2.92 22.47
N GLN A 2 -2.45 -3.52 22.03
CA GLN A 2 -2.61 -4.99 21.86
C GLN A 2 -2.76 -5.45 20.38
N ALA A 3 -2.89 -4.53 19.42
CA ALA A 3 -3.00 -4.86 18.00
C ALA A 3 -1.65 -5.20 17.34
N LYS A 4 -0.54 -4.67 17.89
CA LYS A 4 0.85 -4.99 17.49
C LYS A 4 1.28 -6.47 17.66
N LEU A 5 0.46 -7.30 18.31
CA LEU A 5 0.78 -8.69 18.63
C LEU A 5 -0.07 -9.73 17.88
N ARG A 6 -0.99 -9.31 16.98
CA ARG A 6 -1.97 -10.21 16.33
C ARG A 6 -1.77 -10.46 14.84
N GLY A 7 -0.81 -9.82 14.17
CA GLY A 7 -0.57 -10.06 12.74
C GLY A 7 -1.62 -9.46 11.82
N ASP A 8 -2.37 -8.45 12.28
CA ASP A 8 -3.38 -7.73 11.49
C ASP A 8 -2.97 -6.28 11.22
N GLU A 9 -1.71 -6.10 10.83
CA GLU A 9 -1.16 -4.78 10.49
C GLU A 9 -1.84 -4.18 9.25
N GLU A 10 -2.38 -5.04 8.38
CA GLU A 10 -3.23 -4.66 7.26
C GLU A 10 -4.50 -3.93 7.73
N SER A 11 -5.32 -4.56 8.58
CA SER A 11 -6.55 -3.91 9.04
C SER A 11 -6.25 -2.68 9.87
N MET A 12 -5.16 -2.68 10.64
CA MET A 12 -4.70 -1.47 11.34
C MET A 12 -4.38 -0.33 10.38
N CYS A 13 -3.67 -0.61 9.29
CA CYS A 13 -3.33 0.37 8.26
C CYS A 13 -4.59 0.95 7.61
N ILE A 14 -5.54 0.08 7.23
CA ILE A 14 -6.81 0.50 6.61
C ILE A 14 -7.66 1.31 7.60
N HIS A 15 -7.81 0.86 8.84
CA HIS A 15 -8.59 1.58 9.84
C HIS A 15 -7.98 2.93 10.20
N ALA A 16 -6.66 3.03 10.30
CA ALA A 16 -5.98 4.30 10.50
C ALA A 16 -6.23 5.26 9.33
N LEU A 17 -6.20 4.76 8.09
CA LEU A 17 -6.48 5.55 6.90
C LEU A 17 -7.93 6.05 6.89
N ASP A 18 -8.90 5.17 7.16
CA ASP A 18 -10.32 5.51 7.20
C ASP A 18 -10.66 6.48 8.35
N ALA A 19 -9.94 6.41 9.46
CA ALA A 19 -10.05 7.33 10.59
C ALA A 19 -9.34 8.68 10.37
N ALA A 20 -8.79 8.93 9.17
CA ALA A 20 -7.99 10.11 8.84
C ALA A 20 -6.72 10.28 9.70
N MET A 21 -6.22 9.19 10.28
CA MET A 21 -4.96 9.14 11.01
C MET A 21 -3.81 8.91 10.02
N TYR A 22 -3.61 9.88 9.13
CA TYR A 22 -2.74 9.74 7.95
C TYR A 22 -1.29 9.41 8.28
N ASP A 23 -0.71 9.99 9.34
CA ASP A 23 0.68 9.72 9.72
C ASP A 23 0.85 8.26 10.18
N GLU A 24 -0.09 7.75 10.99
CA GLU A 24 -0.05 6.36 11.46
C GLU A 24 -0.30 5.39 10.31
N ALA A 25 -1.30 5.67 9.46
CA ALA A 25 -1.59 4.88 8.27
C ALA A 25 -0.38 4.82 7.33
N HIS A 26 0.24 5.97 7.05
CA HIS A 26 1.39 6.06 6.16
C HIS A 26 2.63 5.34 6.72
N SER A 27 2.88 5.44 8.03
CA SER A 27 3.94 4.67 8.68
C SER A 27 3.68 3.16 8.58
N LEU A 28 2.46 2.69 8.90
CA LEU A 28 2.12 1.26 8.80
C LEU A 28 2.23 0.73 7.37
N PHE A 29 1.77 1.51 6.39
CA PHE A 29 1.88 1.18 4.98
C PHE A 29 3.33 1.01 4.55
N CYS A 30 4.17 2.02 4.80
CA CYS A 30 5.56 2.03 4.33
C CYS A 30 6.48 1.05 5.06
N GLU A 31 6.25 0.83 6.36
CA GLU A 31 7.19 0.09 7.22
C GLU A 31 6.81 -1.38 7.39
N SER A 32 5.57 -1.76 7.10
CA SER A 32 5.14 -3.16 7.19
C SER A 32 4.31 -3.63 6.01
N VAL A 33 3.12 -3.04 5.79
CA VAL A 33 2.10 -3.69 4.97
C VAL A 33 2.49 -3.78 3.50
N ALA A 34 2.98 -2.68 2.90
CA ALA A 34 3.42 -2.67 1.51
C ALA A 34 4.67 -3.54 1.27
N PRO A 35 5.76 -3.45 2.06
CA PRO A 35 6.90 -4.35 1.91
C PRO A 35 6.52 -5.83 2.02
N LYS A 36 5.61 -6.17 2.94
CA LYS A 36 5.13 -7.54 3.12
C LYS A 36 4.34 -8.01 1.91
N ALA A 37 3.42 -7.21 1.38
CA ALA A 37 2.66 -7.53 0.18
C ALA A 37 3.60 -7.79 -1.02
N VAL A 38 4.60 -6.92 -1.23
CA VAL A 38 5.63 -7.12 -2.27
C VAL A 38 6.40 -8.43 -2.06
N THR A 39 6.83 -8.72 -0.83
CA THR A 39 7.61 -9.93 -0.52
C THR A 39 6.82 -11.23 -0.74
N LEU A 40 5.49 -11.17 -0.59
CA LEU A 40 4.60 -12.31 -0.76
C LEU A 40 3.96 -12.37 -2.15
N ASP A 41 4.32 -11.47 -3.07
CA ASP A 41 3.65 -11.28 -4.37
C ASP A 41 2.12 -11.15 -4.24
N ASP A 42 1.66 -10.49 -3.18
CA ASP A 42 0.23 -10.22 -2.94
C ASP A 42 -0.20 -8.92 -3.64
N ASP A 43 -0.33 -9.02 -4.96
CA ASP A 43 -0.64 -7.87 -5.82
C ASP A 43 -2.05 -7.34 -5.60
N GLU A 44 -3.00 -8.19 -5.21
CA GLU A 44 -4.37 -7.79 -4.88
C GLU A 44 -4.38 -6.88 -3.64
N LEU A 45 -3.67 -7.27 -2.58
CA LEU A 45 -3.53 -6.44 -1.39
C LEU A 45 -2.81 -5.13 -1.72
N LEU A 46 -1.69 -5.21 -2.44
CA LEU A 46 -0.88 -4.05 -2.77
C LEU A 46 -1.67 -3.04 -3.60
N GLY A 47 -2.34 -3.47 -4.67
CA GLY A 47 -3.16 -2.63 -5.53
C GLY A 47 -4.27 -1.92 -4.77
N ARG A 48 -5.02 -2.65 -3.93
CA ARG A 48 -6.10 -2.09 -3.11
C ARG A 48 -5.59 -1.02 -2.13
N LEU A 49 -4.40 -1.20 -1.55
CA LEU A 49 -3.81 -0.21 -0.66
C LEU A 49 -3.30 1.00 -1.44
N CYS A 50 -2.62 0.78 -2.56
CA CYS A 50 -2.16 1.83 -3.47
C CYS A 50 -3.31 2.76 -3.85
N GLU A 51 -4.43 2.23 -4.36
CA GLU A 51 -5.60 3.01 -4.75
C GLU A 51 -6.16 3.85 -3.58
N LYS A 52 -6.30 3.24 -2.40
CA LYS A 52 -6.81 3.91 -1.20
C LYS A 52 -5.93 5.07 -0.76
N PHE A 53 -4.61 4.87 -0.77
CA PHE A 53 -3.66 5.90 -0.36
C PHE A 53 -3.52 7.01 -1.40
N GLU A 54 -3.50 6.70 -2.70
CA GLU A 54 -3.48 7.71 -3.76
C GLU A 54 -4.70 8.63 -3.69
N CYS A 55 -5.89 8.07 -3.43
CA CYS A 55 -7.12 8.82 -3.22
C CYS A 55 -7.08 9.80 -2.03
N LYS A 56 -6.09 9.67 -1.13
CA LYS A 56 -5.90 10.53 0.04
C LYS A 56 -4.53 11.21 0.07
N SER A 57 -3.75 11.08 -1.00
CA SER A 57 -2.33 11.49 -1.05
C SER A 57 -2.11 12.97 -0.76
N ASP A 58 -3.07 13.82 -1.13
CA ASP A 58 -3.10 15.27 -0.85
C ASP A 58 -3.09 15.60 0.65
N ARG A 59 -3.50 14.64 1.49
CA ARG A 59 -3.64 14.79 2.95
C ARG A 59 -2.52 14.09 3.72
N ILE A 60 -1.68 13.32 3.03
CA ILE A 60 -0.63 12.53 3.64
C ILE A 60 0.69 13.29 3.52
N SER A 61 1.23 13.70 4.68
CA SER A 61 2.54 14.33 4.71
C SER A 61 3.61 13.40 4.15
N CYS A 62 4.45 13.94 3.27
CA CYS A 62 5.56 13.22 2.66
C CYS A 62 5.16 11.94 1.90
N TRP A 63 3.96 11.88 1.32
CA TRP A 63 3.52 10.75 0.48
C TRP A 63 4.53 10.41 -0.63
N GLY A 64 4.93 11.41 -1.42
CA GLY A 64 5.83 11.21 -2.57
C GLY A 64 7.15 10.48 -2.24
N PRO A 65 7.99 11.00 -1.32
CA PRO A 65 9.29 10.38 -1.03
C PRO A 65 9.25 8.97 -0.42
N ARG A 66 8.10 8.53 0.11
CA ARG A 66 7.99 7.29 0.90
C ARG A 66 6.96 6.33 0.33
N GLY A 67 5.70 6.72 0.27
CA GLY A 67 4.60 5.84 -0.14
C GLY A 67 4.52 5.62 -1.65
N GLN A 68 4.86 6.64 -2.45
CA GLN A 68 4.70 6.59 -3.91
C GLN A 68 5.57 5.52 -4.60
N ILE A 69 6.65 5.06 -3.97
CA ILE A 69 7.48 3.99 -4.54
C ILE A 69 6.68 2.67 -4.72
N TYR A 70 5.74 2.39 -3.82
CA TYR A 70 4.94 1.17 -3.86
C TYR A 70 3.83 1.27 -4.91
N THR A 71 3.26 2.45 -5.10
CA THR A 71 2.28 2.70 -6.17
C THR A 71 2.94 2.63 -7.54
N ASP A 72 4.12 3.24 -7.69
CA ASP A 72 4.89 3.19 -8.93
C ASP A 72 5.30 1.75 -9.26
N TYR A 73 5.74 0.98 -8.26
CA TYR A 73 6.05 -0.44 -8.42
C TYR A 73 4.82 -1.24 -8.87
N TYR A 74 3.67 -1.06 -8.23
CA TYR A 74 2.45 -1.77 -8.57
C TYR A 74 2.01 -1.48 -10.02
N HIS A 75 1.96 -0.21 -10.42
CA HIS A 75 1.61 0.16 -11.79
C HIS A 75 2.59 -0.36 -12.85
N LEU A 76 3.89 -0.37 -12.55
CA LEU A 76 4.89 -0.98 -13.44
C LEU A 76 4.68 -2.49 -13.59
N LYS A 77 4.35 -3.18 -12.49
CA LYS A 77 4.10 -4.63 -12.50
C LYS A 77 2.85 -4.97 -13.31
N GLU A 78 1.74 -4.24 -13.10
CA GLU A 78 0.50 -4.42 -13.87
C GLU A 78 0.73 -4.17 -15.36
N GLY A 79 1.41 -3.07 -15.72
CA GLY A 79 1.70 -2.77 -17.13
C GLY A 79 2.57 -3.83 -17.82
N ILE A 80 3.47 -4.49 -17.08
CA ILE A 80 4.23 -5.64 -17.61
C ILE A 80 3.30 -6.85 -17.83
N HIS A 81 2.35 -7.09 -16.93
CA HIS A 81 1.38 -8.18 -17.04
C HIS A 81 0.49 -8.01 -18.27
N GLU A 82 -0.04 -6.80 -18.48
CA GLU A 82 -0.85 -6.45 -19.66
C GLU A 82 -0.12 -6.71 -20.98
N ILE A 83 1.16 -6.31 -21.09
CA ILE A 83 1.98 -6.54 -22.29
C ILE A 83 2.18 -8.04 -22.55
N LEU A 84 2.36 -8.84 -21.51
CA LEU A 84 2.56 -10.29 -21.63
C LEU A 84 1.27 -10.99 -22.08
N ASP A 85 0.13 -10.59 -21.54
CA ASP A 85 -1.17 -11.15 -21.90
C ASP A 85 -1.56 -10.82 -23.34
N GLU A 86 -1.23 -9.62 -23.85
CA GLU A 86 -1.45 -9.23 -25.25
C GLU A 86 -0.54 -9.97 -26.25
N SER A 87 0.55 -10.56 -25.77
CA SER A 87 1.54 -11.27 -26.58
C SER A 87 1.22 -12.76 -26.79
N HIS A 88 0.09 -13.25 -26.24
CA HIS A 88 -0.36 -14.65 -26.26
C HIS A 88 -1.69 -14.83 -27.03
#